data_AF-A0A010R2N5-F1
#
_entry.id   AF-A0A010R2N5-F1
#
_cell.length_a   1.000
_cell.length_b   1.000
_cell.length_c   1.000
_cell.angle_alpha   90.00
_cell.angle_beta   90.00
_cell.angle_gamma   90.00
#
_symmetry.space_group_name_H-M   'P 1'
#
loop_
_entity.id
_entity.type
_entity.pdbx_description
1 polymer ?
#
loop_
_entity_poly.entity_id
_entity_poly.type
_entity_poly.pdbx_seq_one_letter_code
_entity_poly.pdbx_strand_id
1 'polypeptide(L)'
;MRNPATTTWNLSVSHDDAQKLLKGFKPSQMEDRWMFRADEPDARGDFVVHLHRSWTGDEQFRMNVVLATPVGGDATEPTDERHATITELTWDKGEGQFLATEEEAKELAAKLCRGVLGCDL
;
A
#
# COMPACT_ATOMS: atom_id res chain seq x y z
N MET A 1 14.25 -4.09 5.25
CA MET A 1 14.46 -4.99 4.10
C MET A 1 15.93 -5.38 3.98
N ARG A 2 16.21 -6.67 3.71
CA ARG A 2 17.51 -7.27 3.42
C ARG A 2 17.72 -7.53 1.92
N ASN A 3 16.69 -7.93 1.19
CA ASN A 3 16.75 -8.22 -0.25
C ASN A 3 15.49 -7.69 -0.95
N PRO A 4 15.40 -6.36 -1.17
CA PRO A 4 14.22 -5.74 -1.74
C PRO A 4 14.11 -6.04 -3.23
N ALA A 5 12.92 -6.43 -3.68
CA ALA A 5 12.53 -6.45 -5.08
C ALA A 5 11.40 -5.47 -5.31
N THR A 6 11.41 -4.78 -6.44
CA THR A 6 10.38 -3.82 -6.84
C THR A 6 9.71 -4.29 -8.12
N THR A 7 8.40 -4.21 -8.15
CA THR A 7 7.57 -4.47 -9.34
C THR A 7 6.54 -3.36 -9.49
N THR A 8 6.11 -3.12 -10.72
CA THR A 8 4.98 -2.23 -11.00
C THR A 8 3.68 -2.96 -10.72
N TRP A 9 2.76 -2.31 -10.00
CA TRP A 9 1.45 -2.86 -9.68
C TRP A 9 0.34 -2.16 -10.46
N ASN A 10 0.38 -0.83 -10.55
CA ASN A 10 -0.64 0.01 -11.21
C ASN A 10 -2.07 -0.35 -10.81
N LEU A 11 -2.30 -0.60 -9.52
CA LEU A 11 -3.62 -0.97 -9.00
C LEU A 11 -4.39 0.30 -8.65
N SER A 12 -5.54 0.52 -9.30
CA SER A 12 -6.46 1.61 -8.97
C SER A 12 -7.18 1.31 -7.66
N VAL A 13 -7.25 2.29 -6.77
CA VAL A 13 -7.84 2.18 -5.44
C VAL A 13 -8.79 3.35 -5.21
N SER A 14 -9.89 3.07 -4.51
CA SER A 14 -10.88 4.09 -4.18
C SER A 14 -10.30 5.12 -3.20
N HIS A 15 -10.89 6.32 -3.18
CA HIS A 15 -10.48 7.37 -2.24
C HIS A 15 -10.53 6.90 -0.78
N ASP A 16 -11.58 6.17 -0.41
CA ASP A 16 -11.78 5.61 0.93
C ASP A 16 -10.66 4.62 1.31
N ASP A 17 -10.24 3.78 0.37
CA ASP A 17 -9.15 2.82 0.59
C ASP A 17 -7.80 3.51 0.68
N ALA A 18 -7.58 4.56 -0.11
CA ALA A 18 -6.39 5.41 0.03
C ALA A 18 -6.35 6.09 1.42
N GLN A 19 -7.49 6.53 1.96
CA GLN A 19 -7.55 7.10 3.31
C GLN A 19 -7.28 6.04 4.38
N LYS A 20 -7.76 4.80 4.23
CA LYS A 20 -7.43 3.68 5.13
C LYS A 20 -5.94 3.37 5.11
N LEU A 21 -5.34 3.33 3.92
CA LEU A 21 -3.90 3.14 3.73
C LEU A 21 -3.10 4.25 4.42
N LEU A 22 -3.51 5.52 4.24
CA LEU A 22 -2.88 6.68 4.85
C LEU A 22 -3.01 6.70 6.38
N LYS A 23 -4.17 6.31 6.91
CA LYS A 23 -4.40 6.18 8.36
C LYS A 23 -3.49 5.10 8.96
N GLY A 24 -3.15 4.09 8.17
CA GLY A 24 -2.35 2.94 8.59
C GLY A 24 -3.07 2.09 9.62
N PHE A 25 -2.33 1.14 10.19
CA PHE A 25 -2.82 0.22 11.20
C PHE A 25 -1.74 -0.02 12.23
N LYS A 26 -2.05 0.30 13.48
CA LYS A 26 -1.17 0.04 14.61
C LYS A 26 -1.65 -1.22 15.35
N PRO A 27 -0.85 -2.31 15.36
CA PRO A 27 -1.19 -3.53 16.08
C PRO A 27 -1.36 -3.22 17.56
N SER A 28 -2.46 -3.71 18.15
CA SER A 28 -2.75 -3.54 19.57
C SER A 28 -2.76 -4.87 20.32
N GLN A 29 -2.98 -5.97 19.62
CA GLN A 29 -2.94 -7.32 20.16
C GLN A 29 -1.69 -8.07 19.69
N MET A 30 -1.27 -9.07 20.48
CA MET A 30 -0.15 -9.95 20.11
C MET A 30 -0.43 -10.77 18.83
N GLU A 31 -1.71 -10.92 18.46
CA GLU A 31 -2.16 -11.62 17.25
C GLU A 31 -2.02 -10.78 15.98
N ASP A 32 -1.94 -9.45 16.13
CA ASP A 32 -1.75 -8.53 15.02
C ASP A 32 -0.31 -8.58 14.53
N ARG A 33 -0.04 -9.48 13.59
CA ARG A 33 1.29 -9.76 13.06
C ARG A 33 1.87 -8.66 12.17
N TRP A 34 1.03 -7.72 11.75
CA TRP A 34 1.34 -6.73 10.72
C TRP A 34 1.02 -5.31 11.21
N MET A 35 1.87 -4.36 10.84
CA MET A 35 1.73 -2.94 11.14
C MET A 35 1.82 -2.17 9.84
N PHE A 36 0.81 -1.36 9.55
CA PHE A 36 0.83 -0.44 8.41
C PHE A 36 1.17 0.96 8.90
N ARG A 37 2.13 1.58 8.24
CA ARG A 37 2.55 2.95 8.50
C ARG A 37 2.63 3.68 7.18
N ALA A 38 1.87 4.75 7.02
CA ALA A 38 2.05 5.66 5.89
C ALA A 38 3.00 6.80 6.29
N ASP A 39 3.78 7.27 5.33
CA ASP A 39 4.49 8.53 5.43
C ASP A 39 3.54 9.71 5.21
N GLU A 40 4.03 10.90 5.58
CA GLU A 40 3.32 12.14 5.32
C GLU A 40 3.16 12.34 3.80
N PRO A 41 1.95 12.67 3.32
CA PRO A 41 1.72 12.87 1.91
C PRO A 41 2.46 14.11 1.40
N ASP A 42 3.06 13.99 0.22
CA ASP A 42 3.75 15.06 -0.49
C ASP A 42 2.78 16.19 -0.91
N ALA A 43 3.31 17.28 -1.47
CA ALA A 43 2.51 18.42 -1.96
C ALA A 43 1.47 18.05 -3.04
N ARG A 44 1.64 16.88 -3.69
CA ARG A 44 0.69 16.31 -4.67
C ARG A 44 -0.33 15.36 -4.03
N GLY A 45 -0.12 15.01 -2.77
CA GLY A 45 -0.90 14.03 -2.04
C GLY A 45 -0.40 12.59 -2.23
N ASP A 46 0.74 12.40 -2.87
CA ASP A 46 1.39 11.09 -3.02
C ASP A 46 2.00 10.69 -1.68
N PHE A 47 1.92 9.41 -1.32
CA PHE A 47 2.46 8.91 -0.06
C PHE A 47 2.97 7.49 -0.23
N VAL A 48 3.84 7.10 0.70
CA VAL A 48 4.41 5.76 0.74
C VAL A 48 3.83 5.02 1.94
N VAL A 49 3.39 3.79 1.72
CA VAL A 49 2.87 2.91 2.76
C VAL A 49 3.88 1.81 3.04
N HIS A 50 4.32 1.74 4.29
CA HIS A 50 5.25 0.77 4.81
C HIS A 50 4.50 -0.27 5.63
N LEU A 51 4.76 -1.54 5.32
CA LEU A 51 4.22 -2.67 6.05
C LEU A 51 5.35 -3.33 6.83
N HIS A 52 5.23 -3.25 8.15
CA HIS A 52 6.19 -3.80 9.10
C HIS A 52 5.64 -5.04 9.80
N ARG A 53 6.55 -5.89 10.24
CA ARG A 53 6.24 -7.00 11.14
C ARG A 53 6.11 -6.46 12.56
N SER A 54 5.01 -6.73 13.25
CA SER A 54 4.68 -6.04 14.51
C SER A 54 5.67 -6.29 15.66
N TRP A 55 6.33 -7.45 15.69
CA TRP A 55 7.23 -7.83 16.78
C TRP A 55 8.72 -7.64 16.52
N THR A 56 9.14 -7.47 15.26
CA THR A 56 10.55 -7.12 14.93
C THR A 56 10.70 -5.70 14.41
N GLY A 57 9.61 -5.08 13.93
CA GLY A 57 9.66 -3.79 13.24
C GLY A 57 10.26 -3.87 11.83
N ASP A 58 10.62 -5.06 11.35
CA ASP A 58 11.18 -5.22 10.02
C ASP A 58 10.16 -4.85 8.95
N GLU A 59 10.58 -3.95 8.07
CA GLU A 59 9.84 -3.59 6.88
C GLU A 59 9.85 -4.77 5.89
N GLN A 60 8.65 -5.26 5.60
CA GLN A 60 8.40 -6.39 4.71
C GLN A 60 7.90 -5.95 3.34
N PHE A 61 7.07 -4.91 3.29
CA PHE A 61 6.58 -4.32 2.04
C PHE A 61 6.60 -2.80 2.11
N ARG A 62 6.74 -2.18 0.95
CA ARG A 62 6.63 -0.75 0.72
C ARG A 62 5.82 -0.54 -0.55
N MET A 63 4.77 0.27 -0.47
CA MET A 63 3.86 0.56 -1.57
C MET A 63 3.88 2.05 -1.86
N ASN A 64 4.09 2.43 -3.11
CA ASN A 64 4.01 3.81 -3.53
C ASN A 64 2.58 4.08 -4.00
N VAL A 65 1.91 5.04 -3.36
CA VAL A 65 0.54 5.42 -3.67
C VAL A 65 0.54 6.84 -4.23
N VAL A 66 0.03 6.98 -5.44
CA VAL A 66 -0.10 8.27 -6.13
C VAL A 66 -1.56 8.66 -6.14
N LEU A 67 -1.90 9.86 -5.65
CA LEU A 67 -3.25 10.37 -5.79
C LEU A 67 -3.43 10.89 -7.22
N ALA A 68 -4.47 10.42 -7.91
CA ALA A 68 -4.79 10.97 -9.23
C ALA A 68 -5.26 12.42 -9.04
N THR A 69 -4.36 13.38 -9.24
CA THR A 69 -4.75 14.76 -9.44
C THR A 69 -5.50 14.86 -10.77
N PRO A 70 -6.70 15.46 -10.81
CA PRO A 70 -7.39 15.70 -12.08
C PRO A 70 -6.55 16.69 -12.88
N VAL A 71 -5.72 16.19 -13.79
CA VAL A 71 -4.99 17.04 -14.74
C VAL A 71 -5.96 17.37 -15.87
N GLY A 72 -6.42 18.62 -15.85
CA GLY A 72 -7.25 19.33 -16.84
C GLY A 72 -7.87 18.51 -17.99
N GLY A 73 -9.18 18.36 -17.95
CA GLY A 73 -9.96 17.89 -19.09
C GLY A 73 -11.45 17.84 -18.77
N ASP A 74 -12.13 18.96 -19.02
CA ASP A 74 -13.58 19.16 -19.03
C ASP A 74 -14.33 18.93 -17.70
N ALA A 75 -14.82 20.04 -17.16
CA ALA A 75 -15.78 20.07 -16.06
C ALA A 75 -17.16 19.63 -16.58
N THR A 76 -17.36 18.33 -16.74
CA THR A 76 -18.70 17.74 -16.81
C THR A 76 -18.69 16.48 -15.97
N GLU A 77 -19.53 16.48 -14.93
CA GLU A 77 -19.76 15.45 -13.90
C GLU A 77 -18.93 15.60 -12.60
N PRO A 78 -19.56 16.01 -11.48
CA PRO A 78 -18.97 15.93 -10.15
C PRO A 78 -19.05 14.48 -9.65
N THR A 79 -18.18 13.60 -10.11
CA THR A 79 -17.90 12.35 -9.41
C THR A 79 -16.74 12.60 -8.44
N ASP A 80 -17.11 12.82 -7.18
CA ASP A 80 -16.27 13.14 -6.02
C ASP A 80 -15.36 11.97 -5.59
N GLU A 81 -14.78 11.25 -6.55
CA GLU A 81 -14.01 10.05 -6.28
C GLU A 81 -12.60 10.24 -6.83
N ARG A 82 -11.75 10.96 -6.09
CA ARG A 82 -10.31 10.98 -6.37
C ARG A 82 -9.75 9.59 -6.14
N HIS A 83 -9.58 8.85 -7.22
CA HIS A 83 -8.96 7.54 -7.16
C HIS A 83 -7.46 7.70 -6.87
N ALA A 84 -6.90 6.83 -6.04
CA ALA A 84 -5.46 6.70 -5.90
C ALA A 84 -5.00 5.48 -6.71
N THR A 85 -3.72 5.43 -7.02
CA THR A 85 -3.14 4.29 -7.73
C THR A 85 -1.89 3.84 -7.00
N ILE A 86 -1.84 2.55 -6.67
CA ILE A 86 -0.61 1.93 -6.17
C ILE A 86 0.27 1.67 -7.39
N THR A 87 1.27 2.51 -7.60
CA THR A 87 2.14 2.46 -8.78
C THR A 87 3.16 1.33 -8.66
N GLU A 88 3.76 1.19 -7.48
CA GLU A 88 4.86 0.27 -7.23
C GLU A 88 4.68 -0.50 -5.93
N LEU A 89 5.13 -1.74 -5.95
CA LEU A 89 5.24 -2.61 -4.78
C LEU A 89 6.70 -3.04 -4.65
N THR A 90 7.33 -2.67 -3.55
CA THR A 90 8.62 -3.19 -3.11
C THR A 90 8.41 -4.18 -1.97
N TRP A 91 9.01 -5.35 -2.03
CA TRP A 91 8.90 -6.36 -0.96
C TRP A 91 10.25 -7.01 -0.67
N ASP A 92 10.40 -7.52 0.55
CA ASP A 92 11.58 -8.26 0.95
C ASP A 92 11.50 -9.73 0.51
N LYS A 93 12.41 -10.16 -0.37
CA LYS A 93 12.55 -11.56 -0.80
C LYS A 93 13.31 -12.43 0.21
N GLY A 94 13.92 -11.82 1.23
CA GLY A 94 14.82 -12.49 2.18
C GLY A 94 15.88 -13.35 1.48
N GLU A 95 16.18 -14.51 2.08
CA GLU A 95 17.07 -15.55 1.53
C GLU A 95 16.37 -16.46 0.50
N GLY A 96 15.23 -16.04 -0.08
CA GLY A 96 14.76 -16.57 -1.37
C GLY A 96 13.70 -17.67 -1.36
N GLN A 97 12.96 -17.89 -0.26
CA GLN A 97 11.86 -18.88 -0.23
C GLN A 97 10.47 -18.33 0.04
N PHE A 98 10.33 -17.10 0.57
CA PHE A 98 9.03 -16.49 0.87
C PHE A 98 8.87 -15.22 0.03
N LEU A 99 7.78 -15.13 -0.75
CA LEU A 99 7.54 -14.06 -1.72
C LEU A 99 8.62 -14.01 -2.82
N ALA A 100 9.03 -15.16 -3.34
CA ALA A 100 10.06 -15.21 -4.37
C ALA A 100 9.60 -14.55 -5.68
N THR A 101 8.30 -14.61 -5.95
CA THR A 101 7.66 -14.09 -7.17
C THR A 101 6.86 -12.81 -6.92
N GLU A 102 6.68 -12.03 -8.00
CA GLU A 102 5.90 -10.79 -7.95
C GLU A 102 4.41 -11.05 -7.70
N GLU A 103 3.88 -12.17 -8.24
CA GLU A 103 2.48 -12.56 -8.07
C GLU A 103 2.15 -12.88 -6.61
N GLU A 104 3.02 -13.65 -5.93
CA GLU A 104 2.87 -13.93 -4.50
C GLU A 104 2.94 -12.66 -3.66
N ALA A 105 3.85 -11.73 -4.02
CA ALA A 105 3.98 -10.46 -3.34
C ALA A 105 2.72 -9.59 -3.47
N LYS A 106 2.19 -9.47 -4.70
CA LYS A 106 0.95 -8.72 -4.98
C LYS A 106 -0.26 -9.37 -4.30
N GLU A 107 -0.38 -10.69 -4.36
CA GLU A 107 -1.49 -11.42 -3.73
C GLU A 107 -1.47 -11.25 -2.20
N LEU A 108 -0.29 -11.39 -1.58
CA LEU A 108 -0.17 -11.21 -0.13
C LEU A 108 -0.42 -9.76 0.27
N ALA A 109 0.12 -8.78 -0.45
CA ALA A 109 -0.14 -7.36 -0.19
C ALA A 109 -1.65 -7.05 -0.26
N ALA A 110 -2.33 -7.50 -1.32
CA ALA A 110 -3.79 -7.33 -1.45
C ALA A 110 -4.56 -7.99 -0.30
N LYS A 111 -4.21 -9.24 0.05
CA LYS A 111 -4.83 -9.96 1.19
C LYS A 111 -4.64 -9.22 2.51
N LEU A 112 -3.47 -8.63 2.74
CA LEU A 112 -3.18 -7.88 3.97
C LEU A 112 -3.93 -6.56 3.99
N CYS A 113 -3.98 -5.82 2.88
CA CYS A 113 -4.76 -4.58 2.84
C CYS A 113 -6.26 -4.85 3.02
N ARG A 114 -6.81 -5.92 2.42
CA ARG A 114 -8.20 -6.35 2.65
C ARG A 114 -8.43 -6.79 4.10
N GLY A 115 -7.57 -7.66 4.63
CA GLY A 115 -7.78 -8.29 5.94
C GLY A 115 -7.46 -7.40 7.14
N VAL A 116 -6.46 -6.51 7.02
CA VAL A 116 -6.00 -5.66 8.13
C VAL A 116 -6.61 -4.25 8.05
N LEU A 117 -6.64 -3.65 6.86
CA LEU A 117 -7.16 -2.30 6.68
C LEU A 117 -8.64 -2.27 6.29
N GLY A 118 -9.22 -3.38 5.83
CA GLY A 118 -10.58 -3.41 5.30
C GLY A 118 -10.71 -2.67 3.96
N CYS A 119 -9.64 -2.68 3.16
CA CYS A 119 -9.65 -2.10 1.82
C CYS A 119 -10.32 -3.04 0.80
N ASP A 120 -10.98 -2.52 -0.22
CA ASP A 120 -11.55 -3.30 -1.33
C ASP A 120 -10.63 -3.20 -2.56
N LEU A 121 -9.46 -3.82 -2.45
CA LEU A 121 -8.36 -3.81 -3.43
C LEU A 121 -8.37 -5.01 -4.33
#